data_AF-A0A9X4BQW0-F1
#
_entry.id   AF-A0A9X4BQW0-F1
#
_cell.length_a   1.000
_cell.length_b   1.000
_cell.length_c   1.000
_cell.angle_alpha   90.00
_cell.angle_beta   90.00
_cell.angle_gamma   90.00
#
_symmetry.space_group_name_H-M   'P 1'
#
loop_
_entity.id
_entity.type
_entity.pdbx_description
1 polymer ?
#
loop_
_entity_poly.entity_id
_entity_poly.type
_entity_poly.pdbx_seq_one_letter_code
_entity_poly.pdbx_strand_id
1 'polypeptide(L)'
;MPRLAATALLATLCACALPAWASESLNTRAEVLAALEAGYDVSLTTDLARCTPEEGTPVTQTRGGRHIDAYRITEDGTAAFSGSHFTVANDGKPIQQFMRYQLRPDGSVRFTTYMYDLPGLQQRGPVLAYQCTINQGIRFHAD
;
A
#
# COMPACT_ATOMS: atom_id res chain seq x y z
N MET A 1 13.76 51.55 -46.20
CA MET A 1 12.97 51.55 -44.94
C MET A 1 12.23 50.23 -44.85
N PRO A 2 12.39 49.47 -43.75
CA PRO A 2 12.13 48.02 -43.68
C PRO A 2 10.77 47.72 -43.04
N ARG A 3 10.10 46.60 -43.39
CA ARG A 3 9.18 45.80 -42.54
C ARG A 3 9.07 44.40 -43.15
N LEU A 4 9.92 43.42 -42.82
CA LEU A 4 9.80 42.52 -41.65
C LEU A 4 8.34 42.15 -41.35
N ALA A 5 7.85 41.02 -41.87
CA ALA A 5 6.71 40.28 -41.31
C ALA A 5 6.56 38.90 -41.98
N ALA A 6 7.53 38.01 -41.76
CA ALA A 6 7.40 36.59 -42.09
C ALA A 6 8.08 35.74 -41.01
N THR A 7 7.76 35.99 -39.75
CA THR A 7 8.19 35.19 -38.61
C THR A 7 7.07 35.16 -37.58
N ALA A 8 6.04 34.36 -37.84
CA ALA A 8 5.03 34.02 -36.85
C ALA A 8 4.59 32.54 -36.99
N LEU A 9 5.56 31.64 -37.18
CA LEU A 9 5.42 30.25 -36.74
C LEU A 9 6.22 30.12 -35.44
N LEU A 10 5.66 29.42 -34.44
CA LEU A 10 6.29 28.88 -33.21
C LEU A 10 5.85 29.44 -31.84
N ALA A 11 4.71 30.12 -31.70
CA ALA A 11 4.28 30.63 -30.39
C ALA A 11 3.05 29.94 -29.74
N THR A 12 2.73 28.67 -30.07
CA THR A 12 1.53 28.01 -29.52
C THR A 12 1.70 26.52 -29.16
N LEU A 13 2.87 26.09 -28.70
CA LEU A 13 3.03 24.80 -27.99
C LEU A 13 3.73 24.99 -26.65
N CYS A 14 3.23 25.89 -25.79
CA CYS A 14 3.37 25.67 -24.36
C CYS A 14 2.32 24.64 -23.98
N ALA A 15 2.73 23.38 -24.10
CA ALA A 15 2.01 22.23 -23.61
C ALA A 15 1.50 22.52 -22.19
N CYS A 16 0.22 22.23 -21.96
CA CYS A 16 -0.29 22.01 -20.62
C CYS A 16 0.44 20.79 -20.03
N ALA A 17 1.67 20.98 -19.58
CA ALA A 17 2.31 20.07 -18.65
C ALA A 17 1.51 20.23 -17.35
N LEU A 18 0.42 19.47 -17.23
CA LEU A 18 -0.16 19.20 -15.94
C LEU A 18 1.00 18.67 -15.08
N PRO A 19 1.26 19.22 -13.89
CA PRO A 19 2.22 18.63 -12.99
C PRO A 19 1.81 17.16 -12.86
N ALA A 20 2.73 16.25 -13.19
CA ALA A 20 2.55 14.86 -12.78
C ALA A 20 2.45 14.91 -11.26
N TRP A 21 1.26 14.67 -10.71
CA TRP A 21 1.07 14.59 -9.27
C TRP A 21 1.96 13.45 -8.79
N ALA A 22 3.09 13.82 -8.20
CA ALA A 22 3.99 12.87 -7.60
C ALA A 22 3.29 12.36 -6.35
N SER A 23 3.11 11.04 -6.27
CA SER A 23 2.55 10.37 -5.11
C SER A 23 3.20 10.88 -3.82
N GLU A 24 2.40 11.45 -2.93
CA GLU A 24 2.88 12.04 -1.68
C GLU A 24 3.23 10.92 -0.70
N SER A 25 4.46 10.90 -0.18
CA SER A 25 4.82 9.91 0.83
C SER A 25 4.23 10.31 2.18
N LEU A 26 3.44 9.41 2.78
CA LEU A 26 2.83 9.60 4.10
C LEU A 26 3.73 8.93 5.14
N ASN A 27 4.40 9.75 5.94
CA ASN A 27 5.46 9.38 6.87
C ASN A 27 4.98 9.19 8.30
N THR A 28 3.78 9.69 8.62
CA THR A 28 3.18 9.58 9.95
C THR A 28 1.80 8.95 9.88
N ARG A 29 1.36 8.35 10.99
CA ARG A 29 -0.02 7.85 11.10
C ARG A 29 -1.03 8.96 10.85
N ALA A 30 -0.78 10.16 11.36
CA ALA A 30 -1.69 11.29 11.19
C ALA A 30 -1.89 11.64 9.72
N GLU A 31 -0.80 11.66 8.93
CA GLU A 31 -0.87 11.86 7.47
C GLU A 31 -1.65 10.75 6.77
N VAL A 32 -1.41 9.48 7.13
CA VAL A 32 -2.17 8.34 6.58
C VAL A 32 -3.67 8.49 6.83
N LEU A 33 -4.06 8.82 8.06
CA LEU A 33 -5.48 8.99 8.39
C LEU A 33 -6.09 10.21 7.73
N ALA A 34 -5.39 11.34 7.72
CA ALA A 34 -5.87 12.56 7.06
C ALA A 34 -6.12 12.31 5.57
N ALA A 35 -5.23 11.60 4.88
CA ALA A 35 -5.40 11.24 3.48
C ALA A 35 -6.62 10.32 3.27
N LEU A 36 -6.74 9.26 4.08
CA LEU A 36 -7.87 8.33 4.03
C LEU A 36 -9.22 9.00 4.33
N GLU A 37 -9.27 9.92 5.29
CA GLU A 37 -10.47 10.67 5.68
C GLU A 37 -10.86 11.73 4.64
N ALA A 38 -9.86 12.32 3.96
CA ALA A 38 -10.09 13.23 2.84
C ALA A 38 -10.48 12.50 1.53
N GLY A 39 -10.41 11.18 1.51
CA GLY A 39 -10.83 10.35 0.37
C GLY A 39 -9.77 10.18 -0.72
N TYR A 40 -8.49 10.43 -0.42
CA TYR A 40 -7.38 10.14 -1.34
C TYR A 40 -7.21 8.64 -1.56
N ASP A 41 -6.67 8.26 -2.72
CA ASP A 41 -6.25 6.88 -2.96
C ASP A 41 -4.93 6.64 -2.24
N VAL A 42 -5.00 5.91 -1.12
CA VAL A 42 -3.81 5.57 -0.33
C VAL A 42 -3.33 4.18 -0.69
N SER A 43 -2.10 4.11 -1.17
CA SER A 43 -1.38 2.86 -1.40
C SER A 43 -0.33 2.59 -0.33
N LEU A 44 0.09 1.34 -0.22
CA LEU A 44 1.17 0.93 0.64
C LEU A 44 2.10 -0.06 -0.03
N THR A 45 3.36 -0.05 0.39
CA THR A 45 4.34 -1.10 0.10
C THR A 45 4.85 -1.69 1.40
N THR A 46 5.03 -3.00 1.43
CA THR A 46 5.57 -3.76 2.56
C THR A 46 6.84 -4.48 2.15
N ASP A 47 7.87 -4.39 2.99
CA ASP A 47 9.12 -5.12 2.89
C ASP A 47 9.32 -5.90 4.19
N LEU A 48 8.93 -7.18 4.16
CA LEU A 48 8.90 -8.03 5.36
C LEU A 48 10.30 -8.34 5.89
N ALA A 49 11.35 -8.18 5.08
CA ALA A 49 12.74 -8.31 5.55
C ALA A 49 13.12 -7.22 6.56
N ARG A 50 12.38 -6.11 6.57
CA ARG A 50 12.59 -4.97 7.48
C ARG A 50 11.57 -4.92 8.62
N CYS A 51 10.71 -5.92 8.74
CA CYS A 51 9.77 -6.09 9.84
C CYS A 51 10.29 -7.15 10.83
N THR A 52 9.78 -7.12 12.05
CA THR A 52 10.07 -8.15 13.07
C THR A 52 9.00 -9.24 13.00
N PRO A 53 9.34 -10.51 12.71
CA PRO A 53 8.35 -11.59 12.75
C PRO A 53 7.87 -11.86 14.18
N GLU A 54 6.59 -12.17 14.35
CA GLU A 54 6.04 -12.67 15.62
C GLU A 54 6.42 -14.15 15.84
N GLU A 55 6.23 -14.65 17.06
CA GLU A 55 6.53 -16.05 17.39
C GLU A 55 5.86 -17.03 16.41
N GLY A 56 6.62 -18.02 15.93
CA GLY A 56 6.15 -19.00 14.95
C GLY A 56 6.10 -18.49 13.50
N THR A 57 6.39 -17.22 13.24
CA THR A 57 6.50 -16.67 11.89
C THR A 57 7.97 -16.69 11.41
N PRO A 58 8.29 -17.25 10.23
CA PRO A 58 9.65 -17.24 9.71
C PRO A 58 10.07 -15.87 9.20
N VAL A 59 11.39 -15.60 9.19
CA VAL A 59 11.95 -14.47 8.45
C VAL A 59 11.76 -14.69 6.94
N THR A 60 11.55 -13.61 6.18
CA THR A 60 11.36 -13.68 4.73
C THR A 60 11.90 -12.43 4.02
N GLN A 61 12.16 -12.55 2.71
CA GLN A 61 12.53 -11.46 1.81
C GLN A 61 11.34 -10.98 0.95
N THR A 62 10.12 -11.41 1.29
CA THR A 62 8.91 -11.05 0.56
C THR A 62 8.65 -9.55 0.64
N ARG A 63 8.40 -8.95 -0.53
CA ARG A 63 7.96 -7.58 -0.70
C ARG A 63 6.65 -7.57 -1.47
N GLY A 64 5.79 -6.60 -1.19
CA GLY A 64 4.51 -6.46 -1.87
C GLY A 64 3.94 -5.05 -1.73
N GLY A 65 2.85 -4.77 -2.42
CA GLY A 65 2.14 -3.51 -2.29
C GLY A 65 0.68 -3.66 -2.71
N ARG A 66 -0.13 -2.68 -2.29
CA ARG A 66 -1.56 -2.61 -2.64
C ARG A 66 -2.15 -1.24 -2.34
N HIS A 67 -3.28 -0.94 -2.96
CA HIS A 67 -4.17 0.15 -2.57
C HIS A 67 -5.02 -0.25 -1.36
N ILE A 68 -5.42 0.74 -0.55
CA ILE A 68 -6.33 0.55 0.57
C ILE A 68 -7.76 0.76 0.08
N ASP A 69 -8.43 -0.33 -0.28
CA ASP A 69 -9.80 -0.28 -0.81
C ASP A 69 -10.82 0.17 0.24
N ALA A 70 -10.62 -0.26 1.49
CA ALA A 70 -11.48 0.07 2.62
C ALA A 70 -10.69 0.01 3.93
N TYR A 71 -11.07 0.88 4.87
CA TYR A 71 -10.51 0.93 6.21
C TYR A 71 -11.61 1.15 7.25
N ARG A 72 -11.28 0.88 8.51
CA ARG A 72 -12.07 1.25 9.69
C ARG A 72 -11.15 1.69 10.81
N ILE A 73 -11.61 2.58 11.66
CA ILE A 73 -10.92 2.94 12.92
C ILE A 73 -11.69 2.29 14.07
N THR A 74 -10.99 1.55 14.92
CA THR A 74 -11.56 0.95 16.14
C THR A 74 -11.54 1.91 17.32
N GLU A 75 -12.29 1.59 18.38
CA GLU A 75 -12.38 2.41 19.60
C GLU A 75 -11.02 2.70 20.24
N ASP A 76 -10.06 1.77 20.15
CA ASP A 76 -8.67 1.95 20.60
C ASP A 76 -7.81 2.83 19.68
N GLY A 77 -8.39 3.40 18.63
CA GLY A 77 -7.72 4.23 17.63
C GLY A 77 -6.91 3.44 16.60
N THR A 78 -7.01 2.12 16.54
CA THR A 78 -6.33 1.33 15.49
C THR A 78 -7.03 1.50 14.15
N ALA A 79 -6.30 1.94 13.13
CA ALA A 79 -6.79 1.89 11.75
C ALA A 79 -6.54 0.50 11.17
N ALA A 80 -7.61 -0.21 10.86
CA ALA A 80 -7.59 -1.56 10.34
C ALA A 80 -8.09 -1.58 8.90
N PHE A 81 -7.31 -2.21 8.03
CA PHE A 81 -7.67 -2.42 6.63
C PHE A 81 -7.15 -3.78 6.17
N SER A 82 -7.72 -4.29 5.08
CA SER A 82 -7.34 -5.57 4.54
C SER A 82 -7.44 -5.60 3.03
N GLY A 83 -6.69 -6.51 2.42
CA GLY A 83 -6.82 -6.89 1.02
C GLY A 83 -6.97 -8.39 0.89
N SER A 84 -7.50 -8.81 -0.24
CA SER A 84 -7.59 -10.23 -0.59
C SER A 84 -6.93 -10.45 -1.95
N HIS A 85 -6.18 -11.53 -2.09
CA HIS A 85 -5.48 -11.88 -3.31
C HIS A 85 -5.77 -13.35 -3.64
N PHE A 86 -6.56 -13.55 -4.69
CA PHE A 86 -6.76 -14.87 -5.28
C PHE A 86 -5.57 -15.19 -6.17
N THR A 87 -4.96 -16.36 -5.98
CA THR A 87 -3.81 -16.75 -6.80
C THR A 87 -3.63 -18.27 -6.81
N VAL A 88 -2.60 -18.74 -7.51
CA VAL A 88 -2.18 -20.14 -7.52
C VAL A 88 -0.84 -20.23 -6.78
N ALA A 89 -0.76 -21.11 -5.79
CA ALA A 89 0.46 -21.30 -5.03
C ALA A 89 1.49 -22.15 -5.80
N ASN A 90 2.70 -22.26 -5.24
CA ASN A 90 3.81 -23.01 -5.84
C ASN A 90 3.51 -24.50 -6.07
N ASP A 91 2.55 -25.08 -5.34
CA ASP A 91 2.09 -26.46 -5.53
C ASP A 91 1.01 -26.60 -6.62
N GLY A 92 0.71 -25.52 -7.34
CA GLY A 92 -0.27 -25.48 -8.43
C GLY A 92 -1.73 -25.40 -7.96
N LYS A 93 -2.01 -25.31 -6.66
CA LYS A 93 -3.38 -25.26 -6.14
C LYS A 93 -3.88 -23.81 -6.01
N PRO A 94 -5.16 -23.54 -6.31
CA PRO A 94 -5.75 -22.22 -6.11
C PRO A 94 -5.88 -21.91 -4.61
N ILE A 95 -5.55 -20.68 -4.25
CA ILE A 95 -5.63 -20.17 -2.88
C ILE A 95 -6.27 -18.79 -2.84
N GLN A 96 -6.87 -18.48 -1.70
CA GLN A 96 -7.23 -17.11 -1.31
C GLN A 96 -6.30 -16.66 -0.19
N GLN A 97 -5.58 -15.57 -0.41
CA GLN A 97 -4.77 -14.92 0.61
C GLN A 97 -5.53 -13.70 1.16
N PHE A 98 -5.62 -13.57 2.47
CA PHE A 98 -6.11 -12.36 3.14
C PHE A 98 -4.97 -11.68 3.88
N MET A 99 -4.75 -10.41 3.57
CA MET A 99 -3.72 -9.56 4.15
C MET A 99 -4.41 -8.54 5.03
N ARG A 100 -4.13 -8.57 6.34
CA ARG A 100 -4.67 -7.62 7.30
C ARG A 100 -3.56 -6.73 7.82
N TYR A 101 -3.86 -5.45 7.96
CA TYR A 101 -2.97 -4.44 8.52
C TYR A 101 -3.69 -3.74 9.66
N GLN A 102 -2.95 -3.48 10.73
CA GLN A 102 -3.43 -2.77 11.90
C GLN A 102 -2.43 -1.69 12.25
N LEU A 103 -2.69 -0.47 11.79
CA LEU A 103 -1.91 0.73 12.10
C LEU A 103 -2.37 1.27 13.47
N ARG A 104 -1.55 1.02 14.48
CA ARG A 104 -1.81 1.40 15.88
C ARG A 104 -1.52 2.88 16.12
N PRO A 105 -2.07 3.48 17.21
CA PRO A 105 -1.82 4.87 17.55
C PRO A 105 -0.35 5.29 17.64
N ASP A 106 0.54 4.35 18.02
CA ASP A 106 1.99 4.57 18.13
C ASP A 106 2.74 4.55 16.78
N GLY A 107 2.04 4.33 15.67
CA GLY A 107 2.63 4.24 14.33
C GLY A 107 3.21 2.87 13.97
N SER A 108 3.11 1.89 14.87
CA SER A 108 3.40 0.49 14.54
C SER A 108 2.30 -0.09 13.66
N VAL A 109 2.69 -0.97 12.74
CA VAL A 109 1.77 -1.70 11.88
C VAL A 109 1.94 -3.18 12.09
N ARG A 110 0.90 -3.84 12.58
CA ARG A 110 0.85 -5.31 12.54
C ARG A 110 0.32 -5.75 11.19
N PHE A 111 1.15 -6.44 10.43
CA PHE A 111 0.75 -7.16 9.23
C PHE A 111 0.46 -8.62 9.59
N THR A 112 -0.64 -9.16 9.10
CA THR A 112 -0.99 -10.58 9.26
C THR A 112 -1.51 -11.12 7.94
N THR A 113 -1.03 -12.30 7.53
CA THR A 113 -1.53 -12.99 6.34
C THR A 113 -2.12 -14.35 6.69
N TYR A 114 -3.30 -14.60 6.12
CA TYR A 114 -4.01 -15.87 6.15
C TYR A 114 -4.01 -16.41 4.73
N MET A 115 -3.82 -17.71 4.57
CA MET A 115 -3.94 -18.39 3.28
C MET A 115 -4.93 -19.51 3.43
N TYR A 116 -5.83 -19.66 2.46
CA TYR A 116 -6.85 -20.70 2.45
C TYR A 116 -6.85 -21.43 1.12
N ASP A 117 -6.95 -22.74 1.16
CA ASP A 117 -7.16 -23.59 -0.02
C ASP A 117 -8.53 -23.34 -0.61
N LEU A 118 -8.62 -23.31 -1.93
CA LEU A 118 -9.90 -23.24 -2.62
C LEU A 118 -10.28 -24.59 -3.24
N PRO A 119 -11.58 -24.92 -3.29
CA PRO A 119 -12.72 -24.08 -2.89
C PRO A 119 -13.11 -24.20 -1.41
N GLY A 120 -12.53 -25.13 -0.65
CA GLY A 120 -13.03 -25.50 0.68
C GLY A 120 -12.69 -24.55 1.83
N LEU A 121 -11.87 -23.53 1.58
CA LEU A 121 -11.41 -22.54 2.56
C LEU A 121 -10.74 -23.16 3.80
N GLN A 122 -10.08 -24.31 3.64
CA GLN A 122 -9.22 -24.85 4.69
C GLN A 122 -7.97 -23.99 4.82
N GLN A 123 -7.59 -23.64 6.05
CA GLN A 123 -6.40 -22.82 6.26
C GLN A 123 -5.14 -23.56 5.79
N ARG A 124 -4.40 -22.92 4.89
CA ARG A 124 -3.10 -23.37 4.39
C ARG A 124 -2.01 -22.81 5.29
N GLY A 125 -1.37 -23.71 6.05
CA GLY A 125 -0.25 -23.36 6.92
C GLY A 125 -0.66 -22.47 8.11
N PRO A 126 0.31 -22.01 8.90
CA PRO A 126 0.04 -21.10 10.01
C PRO A 126 -0.31 -19.70 9.52
N VAL A 127 -0.98 -18.93 10.38
CA VAL A 127 -1.12 -17.49 10.20
C VAL A 127 0.26 -16.86 10.40
N LEU A 128 0.69 -16.03 9.45
CA LEU A 128 1.98 -15.35 9.54
C LEU A 128 1.75 -13.91 10.00
N ALA A 129 2.53 -13.44 10.97
CA ALA A 129 2.40 -12.09 11.51
C ALA A 129 3.75 -11.40 11.66
N TYR A 130 3.79 -10.12 11.28
CA TYR A 130 4.98 -9.29 11.32
C TYR A 130 4.63 -7.92 11.90
N GLN A 131 5.52 -7.40 12.72
CA GLN A 131 5.46 -6.06 13.28
C GLN A 131 6.37 -5.16 12.44
N CYS A 132 5.77 -4.18 11.77
CA CYS A 132 6.45 -3.20 10.95
C CYS A 132 6.26 -1.80 11.57
N THR A 133 7.05 -0.82 11.11
CA THR A 133 6.89 0.59 11.49
C THR A 133 6.81 1.43 10.22
N ILE A 134 6.04 2.52 10.21
CA ILE A 134 6.05 3.44 9.07
C ILE A 134 7.50 3.85 8.74
N ASN A 135 7.86 3.82 7.46
CA ASN A 135 9.21 4.03 6.92
C ASN A 135 10.23 2.92 7.18
N GLN A 136 9.88 1.91 7.97
CA GLN A 136 10.68 0.72 8.26
C GLN A 136 9.86 -0.56 8.10
N GLY A 137 9.90 -1.11 6.89
CA GLY A 137 9.16 -2.31 6.52
C GLY A 137 7.76 -2.06 5.98
N ILE A 138 7.17 -0.87 6.21
CA ILE A 138 5.98 -0.43 5.50
C ILE A 138 6.08 1.05 5.12
N ARG A 139 5.60 1.42 3.94
CA ARG A 139 5.50 2.82 3.46
C ARG A 139 4.12 3.06 2.88
N PHE A 140 3.62 4.27 3.04
CA PHE A 140 2.33 4.72 2.55
C PHE A 140 2.50 5.87 1.58
N HIS A 141 1.64 5.94 0.58
CA HIS A 141 1.62 6.99 -0.43
C HIS A 141 0.19 7.38 -0.76
N ALA A 142 -0.06 8.65 -1.09
CA ALA A 142 -1.36 9.15 -1.54
C ALA A 142 -1.27 9.78 -2.94
N ASP A 143 -2.28 9.51 -3.76
CA ASP A 143 -2.51 10.12 -5.08
C ASP A 143 -3.85 10.88 -5.12
#